data_AF-A0A7W1ID89-F1
#
_entry.id   AF-A0A7W1ID89-F1
#
_cell.length_a   1.000
_cell.length_b   1.000
_cell.length_c   1.000
_cell.angle_alpha   90.00
_cell.angle_beta   90.00
_cell.angle_gamma   90.00
#
_symmetry.space_group_name_H-M   'P 1'
#
loop_
_entity.id
_entity.type
_entity.pdbx_description
1 polymer ?
#
loop_
_entity_poly.entity_id
_entity_poly.type
_entity_poly.pdbx_seq_one_letter_code
_entity_poly.pdbx_strand_id
1 'polypeptide(L)'
;VVRGGAEVEVAVAEIQPGEVIAVRPGERVPLDGIVRDGASSFDMSAVTGESAPAYREAGGEVVGGTMNLDGFVRVEVTHPRPKAS
;
A
#
# COMPACT_ATOMS: atom_id res chain seq x y z
N VAL A 1 8.92 6.09 1.29
CA VAL A 1 9.05 5.41 2.60
C VAL A 1 9.19 6.44 3.71
N VAL A 2 8.91 6.10 4.97
CA VAL A 2 9.16 6.96 6.14
C VAL A 2 10.44 6.51 6.82
N ARG A 3 11.49 7.33 6.77
CA ARG A 3 12.80 7.06 7.39
C ARG A 3 13.17 8.22 8.32
N GLY A 4 13.52 7.92 9.57
CA GLY A 4 13.87 8.97 10.55
C GLY A 4 12.76 9.98 10.85
N GLY A 5 11.49 9.58 10.69
CA GLY A 5 10.32 10.44 10.90
C GLY A 5 9.96 11.36 9.72
N ALA A 6 10.70 11.31 8.62
CA ALA A 6 10.42 12.06 7.40
C ALA A 6 10.05 11.13 6.23
N GLU A 7 9.18 11.62 5.35
CA GLU A 7 8.90 10.94 4.07
C GLU A 7 10.09 11.14 3.12
N VAL A 8 10.57 10.03 2.55
CA VAL A 8 11.66 9.98 1.58
C VAL A 8 11.15 9.25 0.34
N GLU A 9 11.27 9.88 -0.82
CA GLU A 9 10.99 9.26 -2.10
C GLU A 9 12.18 8.37 -2.50
N VAL A 10 11.89 7.11 -2.84
CA VAL A 10 12.88 6.08 -3.19
C VAL A 10 12.29 5.21 -4.30
N ALA A 11 13.13 4.51 -5.07
CA ALA A 11 12.62 3.55 -6.02
C ALA A 11 11.96 2.37 -5.29
N VAL A 12 10.91 1.78 -5.87
CA VAL A 12 10.22 0.62 -5.28
C VAL A 12 11.17 -0.54 -4.98
N ALA A 13 12.20 -0.74 -5.81
CA ALA A 13 13.22 -1.76 -5.63
C ALA A 13 14.12 -1.55 -4.39
N GLU A 14 14.15 -0.35 -3.83
CA GLU A 14 14.94 -0.02 -2.64
C GLU A 14 14.15 -0.23 -1.34
N ILE A 15 12.84 -0.49 -1.45
CA ILE A 15 11.95 -0.65 -0.30
C ILE A 15 12.12 -2.05 0.30
N GLN A 16 12.39 -2.10 1.60
CA GLN A 16 12.60 -3.35 2.34
C GLN A 16 11.38 -3.72 3.19
N PRO A 17 11.22 -5.00 3.56
CA PRO A 17 10.17 -5.41 4.49
C PRO A 17 10.37 -4.74 5.85
N GLY A 18 9.27 -4.35 6.49
CA GLY A 18 9.24 -3.55 7.72
C GLY A 18 9.32 -2.05 7.49
N GLU A 19 9.62 -1.58 6.27
CA GLU A 19 9.52 -0.15 5.97
C GLU A 19 8.07 0.31 5.84
N VAL A 20 7.80 1.53 6.28
CA VAL A 20 6.48 2.15 6.16
C VAL A 20 6.45 3.02 4.91
N ILE A 21 5.45 2.83 4.06
CA ILE A 21 5.15 3.67 2.90
C ILE A 21 3.89 4.49 3.18
N ALA A 22 3.87 5.70 2.63
CA ALA A 22 2.70 6.57 2.64
C ALA A 22 1.96 6.40 1.31
N VAL A 23 0.66 6.13 1.35
CA VAL A 23 -0.18 5.96 0.15
C VAL A 23 -1.34 6.95 0.23
N ARG A 24 -1.43 7.84 -0.76
CA ARG A 24 -2.45 8.89 -0.86
C ARG A 24 -3.62 8.45 -1.74
N PRO A 25 -4.79 9.10 -1.62
CA PRO A 25 -5.90 8.87 -2.53
C PRO A 25 -5.46 9.05 -3.99
N GLY A 26 -5.82 8.10 -4.86
CA GLY A 26 -5.43 8.04 -6.26
C GLY A 26 -4.08 7.36 -6.53
N GLU A 27 -3.29 7.05 -5.50
CA GLU A 27 -2.03 6.33 -5.68
C GLU A 27 -2.23 4.81 -5.72
N ARG A 28 -1.34 4.12 -6.44
CA ARG A 28 -1.27 2.66 -6.37
C ARG A 28 -0.42 2.23 -5.19
N VAL A 29 -0.84 1.17 -4.53
CA VAL A 29 -0.03 0.49 -3.53
C VAL A 29 1.16 -0.18 -4.24
N PRO A 30 2.42 0.20 -3.95
CA PRO A 30 3.56 -0.33 -4.69
C PRO A 30 3.92 -1.77 -4.30
N LEU A 31 3.65 -2.18 -3.05
CA LEU A 31 4.04 -3.48 -2.49
C LEU A 31 2.98 -3.99 -1.50
N ASP A 32 2.89 -5.31 -1.36
CA ASP A 32 2.04 -5.96 -0.38
C ASP A 32 2.42 -5.54 1.04
N GLY A 33 1.43 -5.32 1.90
CA GLY A 33 1.68 -4.83 3.24
C GLY A 33 0.46 -4.82 4.16
N ILE A 34 0.66 -4.26 5.35
CA ILE A 34 -0.37 -4.12 6.39
C ILE A 34 -0.53 -2.64 6.72
N VAL A 35 -1.77 -2.14 6.74
CA VAL A 35 -2.06 -0.78 7.17
C VAL A 35 -1.66 -0.61 8.64
N ARG A 36 -0.82 0.38 8.94
CA ARG A 36 -0.42 0.77 10.29
C ARG A 36 -1.18 1.97 10.82
N ASP A 37 -1.61 2.86 9.93
CA ASP A 37 -2.32 4.08 10.29
C ASP A 37 -3.23 4.54 9.15
N GLY A 38 -4.36 5.16 9.50
CA GLY A 38 -5.41 5.56 8.58
C GLY A 38 -6.35 4.42 8.17
N ALA A 39 -7.27 4.74 7.27
CA ALA A 39 -8.19 3.80 6.65
C ALA A 39 -8.58 4.30 5.26
N SER A 40 -8.89 3.39 4.34
CA SER A 40 -9.28 3.73 2.97
C SER A 40 -9.98 2.56 2.25
N SER A 41 -10.67 2.89 1.15
CA SER A 41 -11.17 1.93 0.17
C SER A 41 -10.12 1.66 -0.93
N PHE A 42 -9.92 0.39 -1.27
CA PHE A 42 -8.98 -0.04 -2.31
C PHE A 42 -9.70 -0.66 -3.49
N ASP A 43 -9.37 -0.23 -4.70
CA ASP A 43 -9.83 -0.86 -5.93
C ASP A 43 -9.05 -2.15 -6.17
N MET A 44 -9.77 -3.26 -6.04
CA MET A 44 -9.25 -4.62 -6.20
C MET A 44 -9.42 -5.14 -7.64
N SER A 45 -10.04 -4.37 -8.54
CA SER A 45 -10.35 -4.83 -9.91
C SER A 45 -9.12 -5.28 -10.68
N ALA A 46 -7.99 -4.61 -10.47
CA ALA A 46 -6.71 -4.96 -11.09
C ALA A 46 -6.10 -6.27 -10.59
N VAL A 47 -6.53 -6.79 -9.44
CA VAL A 47 -5.95 -7.96 -8.77
C VAL A 47 -6.92 -9.15 -8.75
N THR A 48 -8.17 -8.94 -8.34
CA THR A 48 -9.19 -9.99 -8.19
C THR A 48 -10.20 -10.02 -9.33
N GLY A 49 -10.29 -8.96 -10.14
CA GLY A 49 -11.35 -8.77 -11.13
C GLY A 49 -12.69 -8.35 -10.52
N GLU A 50 -12.77 -8.15 -9.21
CA GLU A 50 -13.97 -7.66 -8.53
C GLU A 50 -14.04 -6.14 -8.62
N SER A 51 -15.20 -5.60 -9.00
CA SER A 51 -15.39 -4.15 -9.12
C SER A 51 -15.72 -3.44 -7.81
N ALA A 52 -16.03 -4.19 -6.74
CA ALA A 52 -16.36 -3.61 -5.45
C ALA A 52 -15.07 -3.21 -4.70
N PRO A 53 -14.93 -1.95 -4.26
CA PRO A 53 -13.80 -1.54 -3.44
C PRO A 53 -13.76 -2.30 -2.11
N ALA A 54 -12.55 -2.63 -1.66
CA ALA A 54 -12.31 -3.28 -0.38
C ALA A 54 -11.85 -2.25 0.65
N TYR A 55 -12.66 -2.03 1.69
CA TYR A 55 -12.28 -1.16 2.81
C TYR A 55 -11.19 -1.82 3.68
N ARG A 56 -10.18 -1.05 4.06
CA ARG A 56 -9.11 -1.45 4.99
C ARG A 56 -8.81 -0.34 5.98
N GLU A 57 -8.53 -0.75 7.20
CA GLU A 57 -8.08 0.09 8.31
C GLU A 57 -6.83 -0.53 8.95
N ALA A 58 -6.31 0.06 10.02
CA ALA A 58 -5.15 -0.45 10.74
C ALA A 58 -5.26 -1.94 11.07
N GLY A 59 -4.22 -2.71 10.74
CA GLY A 59 -4.18 -4.18 10.83
C GLY A 59 -4.70 -4.89 9.57
N GLY A 60 -5.36 -4.19 8.65
CA GLY A 60 -5.84 -4.73 7.39
C GLY A 60 -4.73 -4.92 6.37
N GLU A 61 -4.82 -6.01 5.60
CA GLU A 61 -3.90 -6.32 4.50
C GLU A 61 -4.24 -5.54 3.23
N VAL A 62 -3.19 -5.04 2.57
CA VAL A 62 -3.27 -4.39 1.25
C VAL A 62 -2.37 -5.12 0.27
N VAL A 63 -2.83 -5.19 -0.98
CA VAL A 63 -2.14 -5.90 -2.07
C VAL A 63 -1.51 -4.87 -3.00
N GLY A 64 -0.26 -5.09 -3.37
CA GLY A 64 0.44 -4.32 -4.38
C GLY A 64 -0.30 -4.31 -5.71
N GLY A 65 -0.29 -3.17 -6.38
CA GLY A 65 -0.99 -2.92 -7.64
C GLY A 65 -2.42 -2.39 -7.48
N THR A 66 -3.05 -2.56 -6.31
CA THR A 66 -4.37 -1.98 -6.01
C THR A 66 -4.29 -0.46 -5.95
N MET A 67 -5.40 0.21 -6.25
CA MET A 67 -5.48 1.68 -6.22
C MET A 67 -6.19 2.14 -4.96
N ASN A 68 -5.57 3.06 -4.23
CA ASN A 68 -6.15 3.71 -3.08
C ASN A 68 -7.18 4.76 -3.52
N LEU A 69 -8.39 4.78 -2.98
CA LEU A 69 -9.49 5.59 -3.52
C LEU A 69 -9.76 6.90 -2.75
N ASP A 70 -9.83 6.87 -1.42
CA ASP A 70 -10.42 7.97 -0.65
C ASP A 70 -9.59 8.44 0.56
N GLY A 71 -8.93 7.54 1.27
CA GLY A 71 -8.17 7.83 2.49
C GLY A 71 -6.65 7.87 2.30
N PHE A 72 -5.97 8.55 3.22
CA PHE A 72 -4.51 8.44 3.37
C PHE A 72 -4.19 7.29 4.32
N VAL A 73 -3.27 6.41 3.90
CA VAL A 73 -2.83 5.28 4.74
C VAL A 73 -1.32 5.22 4.82
N ARG A 74 -0.83 4.72 5.96
CA ARG A 74 0.55 4.25 6.11
C ARG A 74 0.56 2.74 6.12
N VAL A 75 1.37 2.14 5.26
CA VAL A 75 1.42 0.69 5.07
C VAL A 75 2.82 0.20 5.42
N GLU A 76 2.92 -0.79 6.31
CA GLU A 76 4.17 -1.52 6.53
C GLU A 76 4.31 -2.63 5.49
N VAL A 77 5.42 -2.61 4.77
CA VAL A 77 5.71 -3.57 3.71
C VAL A 77 6.02 -4.94 4.32
N THR A 78 5.31 -5.98 3.87
CA THR A 78 5.56 -7.36 4.34
C THR A 78 6.38 -8.16 3.36
N HIS A 79 6.34 -7.82 2.06
CA HIS A 79 7.07 -8.54 1.00
C HIS A 79 7.85 -7.56 0.10
N PRO A 80 9.13 -7.82 -0.19
CA PRO A 80 9.99 -6.88 -0.91
C PRO A 80 9.87 -6.96 -2.44
N ARG A 81 9.10 -7.92 -2.97
CA ARG A 81 9.00 -8.13 -4.42
C ARG A 81 7.65 -7.70 -4.94
N PRO A 82 7.55 -6.81 -5.95
CA PRO A 82 6.35 -6.80 -6.78
C PRO A 82 6.23 -8.22 -7.37
N LYS A 83 5.05 -8.85 -7.30
CA LYS A 83 4.81 -10.14 -7.95
C LYS A 83 5.15 -9.99 -9.44
N ALA A 84 6.34 -10.44 -9.83
CA ALA A 84 6.70 -10.61 -11.23
C ALA A 84 5.81 -11.73 -11.77
N SER A 85 5.03 -11.40 -12.81
CA SER A 85 4.34 -12.38 -13.65
C SER A 85 5.33 -13.01 -14.61
#